data_AF-D5QBG5-F1
#
_entry.id   AF-D5QBG5-F1
#
_cell.length_a   1.000
_cell.length_b   1.000
_cell.length_c   1.000
_cell.angle_alpha   90.00
_cell.angle_beta   90.00
_cell.angle_gamma   90.00
#
_symmetry.space_group_name_H-M   'P 1'
#
loop_
_entity.id
_entity.type
_entity.pdbx_description
1 polymer ?
#
loop_
_entity_poly.entity_id
_entity_poly.type
_entity_poly.pdbx_seq_one_letter_code
_entity_poly.pdbx_strand_id
1 'polypeptide(L)'
;MIANHDNFAYPRHFIVMSTHDEATLLRAILNESDMHAPLRACALLSPPDAGCFMGVGWWRALTAHMPVPAFLDCGMSAGRAAEGLRAGLAGVIIDHACTQHMALGILAQVTGGWCLRGRPDAHVITGDDPAGGIRNYLRHTPHSRFPHKP
;
A
#
# COMPACT_ATOMS: atom_id res chain seq x y z
N MET A 1 26.84 18.96 0.68
CA MET A 1 25.99 19.24 1.85
C MET A 1 24.73 19.91 1.31
N ILE A 2 23.71 19.14 0.98
CA ILE A 2 22.39 19.62 0.56
C ILE A 2 21.41 18.97 1.53
N ALA A 3 20.76 19.81 2.32
CA ALA A 3 19.83 19.42 3.36
C ALA A 3 18.48 18.99 2.75
N ASN A 4 17.92 17.91 3.30
CA ASN A 4 16.51 17.65 3.55
C ASN A 4 15.49 18.21 2.53
N HIS A 5 15.13 17.41 1.53
CA HIS A 5 13.88 17.62 0.79
C HIS A 5 13.06 16.35 0.49
N ASP A 6 13.35 15.22 1.13
CA ASP A 6 12.47 14.03 1.06
C ASP A 6 11.65 13.89 2.34
N ASN A 7 10.82 14.90 2.61
CA ASN A 7 9.81 14.84 3.68
C ASN A 7 8.53 14.09 3.23
N PHE A 8 8.64 13.26 2.18
CA PHE A 8 7.60 12.29 1.85
C PHE A 8 7.69 11.17 2.89
N ALA A 9 6.86 11.32 3.94
CA ALA A 9 6.66 10.29 4.95
C ALA A 9 6.24 8.99 4.25
N TYR A 10 7.13 8.01 4.23
CA TYR A 10 6.76 6.64 3.88
C TYR A 10 5.52 6.24 4.69
N PRO A 11 4.54 5.54 4.09
CA PRO A 11 3.46 4.96 4.86
C PRO A 11 4.06 4.14 6.00
N ARG A 12 3.71 4.49 7.23
CA ARG A 12 4.12 3.80 8.44
C ARG A 12 3.17 2.65 8.75
N HIS A 13 1.89 2.84 8.44
CA HIS A 13 0.82 1.87 8.67
C HIS A 13 0.37 1.27 7.35
N PHE A 14 0.33 -0.06 7.29
CA PHE A 14 -0.23 -0.79 6.16
C PHE A 14 -1.40 -1.61 6.65
N ILE A 15 -2.51 -1.58 5.91
CA ILE A 15 -3.72 -2.35 6.24
C ILE A 15 -4.09 -3.20 5.04
N VAL A 16 -4.29 -4.49 5.28
CA VAL A 16 -4.77 -5.43 4.26
C VAL A 16 -6.27 -5.25 4.07
N MET A 17 -6.67 -5.11 2.82
CA MET A 17 -8.07 -4.97 2.41
C MET A 17 -8.32 -5.83 1.17
N SER A 18 -9.45 -6.51 1.15
CA SER A 18 -9.84 -7.48 0.12
C SER A 18 -11.32 -7.45 -0.25
N THR A 19 -12.17 -6.80 0.55
CA THR A 19 -13.62 -6.74 0.33
C THR A 19 -14.17 -5.31 0.33
N HIS A 20 -15.36 -5.15 -0.26
CA HIS A 20 -16.07 -3.86 -0.27
C HIS A 20 -16.54 -3.42 1.13
N ASP A 21 -16.86 -4.38 2.00
CA ASP A 21 -17.27 -4.11 3.38
C ASP A 21 -16.08 -3.55 4.19
N GLU A 22 -14.90 -4.16 4.02
CA GLU A 22 -13.64 -3.63 4.57
C GLU A 22 -13.31 -2.24 4.03
N ALA A 23 -13.49 -2.00 2.72
CA ALA A 23 -13.30 -0.68 2.11
C ALA A 23 -14.25 0.37 2.71
N THR A 24 -15.50 -0.01 2.94
CA THR A 24 -16.52 0.86 3.55
C THR A 24 -16.15 1.20 4.99
N LEU A 25 -15.76 0.21 5.77
CA LEU A 25 -15.31 0.38 7.15
C LEU A 25 -14.07 1.29 7.24
N LEU A 26 -13.06 1.00 6.43
CA LEU A 26 -11.82 1.79 6.39
C LEU A 26 -12.10 3.22 5.99
N ARG A 27 -12.94 3.44 4.97
CA ARG A 27 -13.31 4.79 4.54
C ARG A 27 -14.01 5.57 5.66
N ALA A 28 -14.91 4.93 6.41
CA ALA A 28 -15.55 5.57 7.57
C ALA A 28 -14.51 5.98 8.62
N ILE A 29 -13.61 5.07 9.02
CA ILE A 29 -12.56 5.35 10.02
C ILE A 29 -11.60 6.46 9.55
N LEU A 30 -11.20 6.42 8.26
CA LEU A 30 -10.30 7.41 7.68
C LEU A 30 -10.96 8.80 7.58
N ASN A 31 -12.28 8.87 7.36
CA ASN A 31 -13.03 10.13 7.31
C ASN A 31 -13.36 10.69 8.71
N GLU A 32 -13.56 9.83 9.71
CA GLU A 32 -13.73 10.24 11.11
C GLU A 32 -12.47 10.90 11.69
N SER A 33 -11.31 10.59 11.11
CA SER A 33 -10.00 11.05 11.56
C SER A 33 -9.70 12.48 11.09
N ASP A 34 -10.61 13.42 11.31
CA ASP A 34 -10.36 14.84 11.09
C ASP A 34 -9.53 15.38 12.27
N MET A 35 -8.19 15.41 12.09
CA MET A 35 -7.22 16.40 12.62
C MET A 35 -5.77 15.87 12.61
N HIS A 36 -5.10 16.09 11.46
CA HIS A 36 -3.75 16.70 11.35
C HIS A 36 -2.44 15.88 11.35
N ALA A 37 -2.36 14.57 11.61
CA ALA A 37 -1.06 13.88 11.49
C ALA A 37 -1.02 12.39 11.07
N PRO A 38 -1.91 11.48 11.53
CA PRO A 38 -1.71 10.03 11.32
C PRO A 38 -2.08 9.53 9.93
N LEU A 39 -3.07 10.16 9.27
CA LEU A 39 -3.63 9.67 7.99
C LEU A 39 -2.63 9.70 6.83
N ARG A 40 -1.68 10.65 6.84
CA ARG A 40 -0.64 10.75 5.80
C ARG A 40 0.37 9.61 5.84
N ALA A 41 0.33 8.78 6.88
CA ALA A 41 1.22 7.64 7.05
C ALA A 41 0.51 6.28 6.85
N CYS A 42 -0.73 6.23 6.33
CA CYS A 42 -1.41 4.96 6.07
C CYS A 42 -1.42 4.61 4.58
N ALA A 43 -1.29 3.33 4.26
CA ALA A 43 -1.51 2.79 2.92
C ALA A 43 -2.29 1.46 2.98
N LEU A 44 -3.01 1.16 1.90
CA LEU A 44 -3.75 -0.08 1.75
C LEU A 44 -2.91 -1.09 0.98
N LEU A 45 -3.02 -2.37 1.36
CA LEU A 45 -2.45 -3.48 0.63
C LEU A 45 -3.56 -4.44 0.20
N SER A 46 -3.46 -4.97 -1.01
CA SER A 46 -4.20 -6.18 -1.35
C SER A 46 -3.70 -7.36 -0.51
N PRO A 47 -4.42 -8.50 -0.46
CA PRO A 47 -3.85 -9.77 -0.01
C PRO A 47 -2.57 -10.14 -0.78
N PRO A 48 -1.71 -11.01 -0.22
CA PRO A 48 -0.55 -11.54 -0.92
C PRO A 48 -0.94 -12.11 -2.29
N ASP A 49 -0.11 -11.84 -3.30
CA ASP A 49 -0.29 -12.33 -4.68
C ASP A 49 -1.61 -11.93 -5.38
N ALA A 50 -2.42 -11.03 -4.83
CA ALA A 50 -3.74 -10.70 -5.39
C ALA A 50 -3.70 -10.20 -6.84
N GLY A 51 -2.62 -9.55 -7.25
CA GLY A 51 -2.39 -9.16 -8.64
C GLY A 51 -2.27 -10.35 -9.60
N CYS A 52 -1.83 -11.51 -9.10
CA CYS A 52 -1.71 -12.74 -9.89
C CYS A 52 -3.07 -13.38 -10.18
N PHE A 53 -3.99 -13.39 -9.20
CA PHE A 53 -5.27 -14.12 -9.33
C PHE A 53 -6.51 -13.21 -9.50
N MET A 54 -6.58 -12.07 -8.83
CA MET A 54 -7.69 -11.11 -9.00
C MET A 54 -7.41 -10.09 -10.11
N GLY A 55 -6.13 -9.73 -10.28
CA GLY A 55 -5.69 -8.77 -11.30
C GLY A 55 -5.85 -7.29 -10.91
N VAL A 56 -5.29 -6.44 -11.78
CA VAL A 56 -5.21 -4.98 -11.56
C VAL A 56 -6.57 -4.30 -11.56
N GLY A 57 -7.47 -4.73 -12.45
CA GLY A 57 -8.81 -4.15 -12.59
C GLY A 57 -9.63 -4.25 -11.30
N TRP A 58 -9.59 -5.41 -10.64
CA TRP A 58 -10.25 -5.63 -9.35
C TRP A 58 -9.74 -4.65 -8.29
N TRP A 59 -8.42 -4.55 -8.13
CA TRP A 59 -7.83 -3.69 -7.10
C TRP A 59 -8.17 -2.22 -7.33
N ARG A 60 -8.08 -1.76 -8.60
CA ARG A 60 -8.47 -0.39 -8.97
C ARG A 60 -9.92 -0.09 -8.63
N ALA A 61 -10.83 -1.02 -8.92
CA ALA A 61 -12.24 -0.85 -8.60
C ALA A 61 -12.45 -0.74 -7.08
N LEU A 62 -11.82 -1.63 -6.31
CA LEU A 62 -11.95 -1.67 -4.86
C LEU A 62 -11.39 -0.42 -4.17
N THR A 63 -10.32 0.17 -4.70
CA THR A 63 -9.62 1.30 -4.07
C THR A 63 -9.98 2.67 -4.67
N ALA A 64 -10.87 2.74 -5.67
CA ALA A 64 -11.15 3.96 -6.43
C ALA A 64 -11.58 5.16 -5.56
N HIS A 65 -12.19 4.90 -4.41
CA HIS A 65 -12.73 5.93 -3.52
C HIS A 65 -11.93 6.10 -2.22
N MET A 66 -10.78 5.45 -2.10
CA MET A 66 -9.98 5.48 -0.88
C MET A 66 -9.10 6.74 -0.85
N PRO A 67 -9.06 7.49 0.27
CA PRO A 67 -8.31 8.74 0.37
C PRO A 67 -6.81 8.54 0.62
N VAL A 68 -6.33 7.29 0.60
CA VAL A 68 -4.95 6.90 0.92
C VAL A 68 -4.34 6.06 -0.22
N PRO A 69 -3.01 6.06 -0.37
CA PRO A 69 -2.34 5.20 -1.34
C PRO A 69 -2.71 3.73 -1.19
N ALA A 70 -2.82 3.03 -2.30
CA ALA A 70 -3.13 1.61 -2.33
C ALA A 70 -2.12 0.85 -3.20
N PHE A 71 -1.62 -0.26 -2.67
CA PHE A 71 -0.58 -1.09 -3.27
C PHE A 71 -1.13 -2.47 -3.62
N LEU A 72 -0.88 -2.89 -4.86
CA LEU A 72 -1.23 -4.24 -5.30
C LEU A 72 -0.03 -5.17 -5.12
N ASP A 73 -0.24 -6.27 -4.43
CA ASP A 73 0.73 -7.35 -4.35
C ASP A 73 0.70 -8.19 -5.62
N CYS A 74 1.77 -8.13 -6.41
CA CYS A 74 1.89 -8.81 -7.69
C CYS A 74 2.76 -10.08 -7.61
N GLY A 75 3.20 -10.50 -6.42
CA GLY A 75 4.03 -11.69 -6.26
C GLY A 75 5.28 -11.65 -7.15
N MET A 76 5.47 -12.68 -7.97
CA MET A 76 6.54 -12.75 -8.99
C MET A 76 6.14 -12.20 -10.37
N SER A 77 4.91 -11.70 -10.52
CA SER A 77 4.36 -11.32 -11.83
C SER A 77 4.73 -9.88 -12.24
N ALA A 78 5.88 -9.74 -12.89
CA ALA A 78 6.33 -8.45 -13.43
C ALA A 78 5.33 -7.83 -14.42
N GLY A 79 4.61 -8.66 -15.18
CA GLY A 79 3.58 -8.18 -16.11
C GLY A 79 2.42 -7.47 -15.38
N ARG A 80 1.93 -8.05 -14.29
CA ARG A 80 0.87 -7.46 -13.45
C ARG A 80 1.34 -6.21 -12.73
N ALA A 81 2.57 -6.21 -12.24
CA ALA A 81 3.19 -5.03 -11.64
C ALA A 81 3.26 -3.87 -12.65
N ALA A 82 3.73 -4.14 -13.88
CA ALA A 82 3.80 -3.13 -14.93
C ALA A 82 2.42 -2.64 -15.40
N GLU A 83 1.43 -3.54 -15.49
CA GLU A 83 0.03 -3.19 -15.76
C GLU A 83 -0.51 -2.23 -14.70
N GLY A 84 -0.30 -2.56 -13.42
CA GLY A 84 -0.71 -1.74 -12.27
C GLY A 84 -0.13 -0.32 -12.30
N LEU A 85 1.19 -0.21 -12.50
CA LEU A 85 1.89 1.07 -12.58
C LEU A 85 1.37 1.93 -13.73
N ARG A 86 1.23 1.35 -14.94
CA ARG A 86 0.68 2.07 -16.10
C ARG A 86 -0.78 2.48 -15.92
N ALA A 87 -1.53 1.71 -15.14
CA ALA A 87 -2.91 2.02 -14.80
C ALA A 87 -3.05 3.11 -13.71
N GLY A 88 -1.93 3.67 -13.23
CA GLY A 88 -1.91 4.75 -12.24
C GLY A 88 -2.09 4.29 -10.80
N LEU A 89 -1.82 3.02 -10.49
CA LEU A 89 -1.77 2.59 -9.08
C LEU A 89 -0.66 3.34 -8.34
N ALA A 90 -0.94 3.72 -7.09
CA ALA A 90 0.03 4.38 -6.24
C ALA A 90 1.29 3.51 -6.03
N GLY A 91 1.13 2.19 -5.95
CA GLY A 91 2.26 1.29 -6.01
C GLY A 91 1.94 -0.18 -6.22
N VAL A 92 2.99 -0.95 -6.39
CA VAL A 92 2.97 -2.41 -6.52
C VAL A 92 4.03 -3.01 -5.61
N ILE A 93 3.76 -4.21 -5.11
CA ILE A 93 4.73 -5.04 -4.41
C ILE A 93 5.13 -6.16 -5.35
N ILE A 94 6.43 -6.39 -5.48
CA ILE A 94 6.95 -7.52 -6.21
C ILE A 94 7.98 -8.24 -5.35
N ASP A 95 7.98 -9.56 -5.42
CA ASP A 95 8.93 -10.37 -4.68
C ASP A 95 10.37 -10.04 -5.10
N HIS A 96 11.27 -9.99 -4.11
CA HIS A 96 12.68 -9.69 -4.29
C HIS A 96 13.41 -10.62 -5.28
N ALA A 97 12.92 -11.84 -5.48
CA ALA A 97 13.46 -12.81 -6.43
C ALA A 97 13.11 -12.47 -7.90
N CYS A 98 12.22 -11.50 -8.14
CA CYS A 98 11.87 -11.07 -9.48
C CYS A 98 13.04 -10.34 -10.16
N THR A 99 13.56 -10.92 -11.24
CA THR A 99 14.70 -10.36 -11.98
C THR A 99 14.40 -9.02 -12.65
N GLN A 100 13.11 -8.72 -12.92
CA GLN A 100 12.68 -7.47 -13.54
C GLN A 100 12.47 -6.32 -12.53
N HIS A 101 12.79 -6.50 -11.24
CA HIS A 101 12.57 -5.49 -10.21
C HIS A 101 13.18 -4.13 -10.58
N MET A 102 14.39 -4.08 -11.12
CA MET A 102 15.04 -2.81 -11.49
C MET A 102 14.25 -2.06 -12.57
N ALA A 103 13.78 -2.77 -13.60
CA ALA A 103 12.99 -2.18 -14.67
C ALA A 103 11.64 -1.66 -14.14
N LEU A 104 11.01 -2.38 -13.21
CA LEU A 104 9.78 -1.95 -12.56
C LEU A 104 9.97 -0.75 -11.64
N GLY A 105 11.13 -0.65 -10.97
CA GLY A 105 11.49 0.55 -10.20
C GLY A 105 11.59 1.80 -11.07
N ILE A 106 12.19 1.69 -12.25
CA ILE A 106 12.24 2.79 -13.24
C ILE A 106 10.83 3.11 -13.75
N LEU A 107 10.05 2.09 -14.11
CA LEU A 107 8.67 2.30 -14.57
C LEU A 107 7.84 3.04 -13.50
N ALA A 108 7.98 2.64 -12.23
CA ALA A 108 7.29 3.28 -11.12
C ALA A 108 7.66 4.76 -10.99
N GLN A 109 8.94 5.12 -11.14
CA GLN A 109 9.37 6.52 -11.16
C GLN A 109 8.72 7.31 -12.30
N VAL A 110 8.67 6.72 -13.50
CA VAL A 110 8.08 7.37 -14.69
C VAL A 110 6.55 7.54 -14.53
N THR A 111 5.87 6.56 -13.94
CA THR A 111 4.41 6.61 -13.71
C THR A 111 4.01 7.32 -12.43
N GLY A 112 4.97 7.82 -11.64
CA GLY A 112 4.72 8.48 -10.35
C GLY A 112 4.25 7.54 -9.23
N GLY A 113 4.51 6.24 -9.35
CA GLY A 113 4.17 5.22 -8.35
C GLY A 113 5.38 4.65 -7.63
N TRP A 114 5.14 3.64 -6.79
CA TRP A 114 6.17 2.92 -6.05
C TRP A 114 6.24 1.43 -6.44
N CYS A 115 7.45 0.89 -6.46
CA CYS A 115 7.70 -0.55 -6.59
C CYS A 115 8.44 -1.01 -5.34
N LEU A 116 7.74 -1.74 -4.46
CA LEU A 116 8.28 -2.27 -3.22
C LEU A 116 8.95 -3.63 -3.46
N ARG A 117 10.16 -3.80 -2.91
CA ARG A 117 10.99 -5.03 -2.99
C ARG A 117 10.46 -6.22 -2.19
N GLY A 118 9.40 -6.01 -1.43
CA GLY A 118 8.83 -7.00 -0.54
C GLY A 118 7.61 -6.43 0.15
N ARG A 119 6.77 -7.33 0.64
CA ARG A 119 5.54 -6.98 1.33
C ARG A 119 5.87 -6.35 2.69
N PRO A 120 5.35 -5.14 3.00
CA PRO A 120 5.55 -4.54 4.30
C PRO A 120 4.65 -5.19 5.36
N ASP A 121 5.06 -5.10 6.62
CA ASP A 121 4.23 -5.55 7.75
C ASP A 121 2.91 -4.78 7.76
N ALA A 122 1.80 -5.51 7.77
CA ALA A 122 0.47 -4.95 7.62
C ALA A 122 -0.52 -5.55 8.61
N HIS A 123 -1.46 -4.72 9.07
CA HIS A 123 -2.58 -5.14 9.88
C HIS A 123 -3.63 -5.83 9.02
N VAL A 124 -4.10 -7.00 9.46
CA VAL A 124 -5.19 -7.74 8.82
C VAL A 124 -6.48 -7.50 9.60
N ILE A 125 -7.53 -7.10 8.89
CA ILE A 125 -8.85 -6.85 9.48
C ILE A 125 -9.44 -8.20 9.92
N THR A 126 -9.60 -8.39 11.22
CA THR A 126 -10.08 -9.64 11.83
C THR A 126 -10.79 -9.37 13.16
N GLY A 127 -11.49 -10.37 13.68
CA GLY A 127 -12.14 -10.35 14.98
C GLY A 127 -13.53 -9.70 14.99
N ASP A 128 -14.14 -9.67 16.18
CA ASP A 128 -15.53 -9.22 16.38
C ASP A 128 -15.67 -7.68 16.42
N ASP A 129 -14.59 -6.95 16.70
CA ASP A 129 -14.51 -5.47 16.65
C ASP A 129 -13.39 -5.01 15.70
N PRO A 130 -13.59 -5.13 14.37
CA PRO A 130 -12.59 -4.73 13.39
C PRO A 130 -12.30 -3.23 13.43
N ALA A 131 -13.30 -2.41 13.76
CA ALA A 131 -13.15 -0.97 13.81
C ALA A 131 -12.27 -0.52 15.00
N GLY A 132 -12.47 -1.10 16.18
CA GLY A 132 -11.59 -0.88 17.34
C GLY A 132 -10.17 -1.35 17.09
N GLY A 133 -9.99 -2.51 16.44
CA GLY A 133 -8.68 -3.05 16.05
C GLY A 133 -7.89 -2.10 15.15
N ILE A 134 -8.51 -1.59 14.09
CA ILE A 134 -7.90 -0.62 13.16
C ILE A 134 -7.56 0.67 13.89
N ARG A 135 -8.50 1.24 14.66
CA ARG A 135 -8.24 2.49 15.41
C ARG A 135 -7.08 2.31 16.40
N ASN A 136 -6.98 1.15 17.04
CA ASN A 136 -5.87 0.85 17.93
C ASN A 136 -4.54 0.76 17.17
N TYR A 137 -4.51 0.03 16.05
CA TYR A 137 -3.33 -0.08 15.19
C TYR A 137 -2.83 1.29 14.71
N LEU A 138 -3.73 2.15 14.24
CA LEU A 138 -3.38 3.50 13.76
C LEU A 138 -2.85 4.43 14.87
N ARG A 139 -3.26 4.22 16.12
CA ARG A 139 -2.73 4.98 17.29
C ARG A 139 -1.30 4.59 17.66
N HIS A 140 -0.91 3.35 17.41
CA HIS A 140 0.44 2.86 17.75
C HIS A 140 1.37 3.15 16.59
N THR A 141 2.50 3.82 16.83
CA THR A 141 3.49 4.02 15.77
C THR A 141 4.24 2.71 15.55
N PRO A 142 4.15 2.05 14.40
CA PRO A 142 4.97 0.87 14.13
C PRO A 142 6.43 1.30 14.06
N HIS A 143 7.31 0.56 14.74
CA HIS A 143 8.74 0.66 14.53
C HIS A 143 9.06 0.17 13.10
N SER A 144 9.14 1.10 12.15
CA SER A 144 9.57 0.75 10.81
C SER A 144 11.03 0.26 10.83
N ARG A 145 11.24 -1.03 10.55
CA ARG A 145 12.52 -1.56 10.09
C ARG A 145 12.49 -1.66 8.56
N PHE A 146 12.54 -0.53 7.86
CA PHE A 146 13.00 -0.57 6.47
C PHE A 146 14.51 -0.33 6.44
N PRO A 147 15.29 -1.14 5.70
CA PRO A 147 16.71 -0.90 5.52
C PRO A 147 16.89 0.42 4.75
N HIS A 148 17.78 1.26 5.26
CA HIS A 148 18.23 2.47 4.57
C HIS A 148 18.62 2.14 3.12
N LYS A 149 18.21 2.99 2.19
CA LYS A 149 18.65 2.98 0.79
C LYS A 149 20.18 3.07 0.76
N PRO A 150 20.90 2.22 -0.01
CA PRO A 150 22.33 2.41 -0.24
C PRO A 150 22.59 3.70 -1.04
#